data_AF-A0A2S7WT16-F1
#
_entry.id   AF-A0A2S7WT16-F1
#
_cell.length_a   1.000
_cell.length_b   1.000
_cell.length_c   1.000
_cell.angle_alpha   90.00
_cell.angle_beta   90.00
_cell.angle_gamma   90.00
#
_symmetry.space_group_name_H-M   'P 1'
#
loop_
_entity.id
_entity.type
_entity.pdbx_description
1 polymer ?
#
loop_
_entity_poly.entity_id
_entity_poly.type
_entity_poly.pdbx_seq_one_letter_code
_entity_poly.pdbx_strand_id
1 'polypeptide(L)'
;MITELEKKELKSIFQGHYTEDVLKVLNNKSILNRNGEPHNAQYIRMVFQGVRQNSDIEAAIWQVAINKKQELELQKLQKQKVLTKNS
;
A
#
# COMPACT_ATOMS: atom_id res chain seq x y z
N MET A 1 -1.39 8.15 12.26
CA MET A 1 -0.91 9.14 11.29
C MET A 1 0.42 8.67 10.75
N ILE A 2 0.59 8.66 9.43
CA ILE A 2 1.88 8.29 8.80
C ILE A 2 2.88 9.42 9.01
N THR A 3 4.02 9.10 9.60
CA THR A 3 5.14 10.01 9.86
C THR A 3 5.98 10.23 8.60
N GLU A 4 6.83 11.27 8.62
CA GLU A 4 7.74 11.57 7.50
C GLU A 4 8.72 10.42 7.20
N LEU A 5 9.18 9.72 8.24
CA LEU A 5 10.07 8.55 8.12
C LEU A 5 9.35 7.39 7.43
N GLU A 6 8.17 7.01 7.93
CA GLU A 6 7.35 5.95 7.34
C GLU A 6 6.97 6.29 5.90
N LYS A 7 6.62 7.55 5.61
CA LYS A 7 6.33 8.02 4.26
C LYS A 7 7.50 7.80 3.30
N LYS A 8 8.74 8.02 3.75
CA LYS A 8 9.94 7.81 2.93
C LYS A 8 10.11 6.33 2.58
N GLU A 9 9.91 5.45 3.56
CA GLU A 9 9.97 4.00 3.34
C GLU A 9 8.86 3.51 2.42
N LEU A 10 7.61 3.93 2.68
CA LEU A 10 6.45 3.58 1.86
C LEU A 10 6.61 4.06 0.41
N LYS A 11 7.15 5.26 0.18
CA LYS A 11 7.44 5.75 -1.17
C LYS A 11 8.40 4.82 -1.94
N SER A 12 9.41 4.28 -1.26
CA SER A 12 10.36 3.33 -1.87
C SER A 12 9.67 2.03 -2.28
N ILE A 13 8.72 1.55 -1.48
CA ILE A 13 7.93 0.33 -1.76
C ILE A 13 6.93 0.58 -2.89
N PHE A 14 6.24 1.71 -2.88
CA PHE A 14 5.11 1.97 -3.78
C PHE A 14 5.48 2.43 -5.18
N GLN A 15 6.65 3.06 -5.35
CA GLN A 15 7.09 3.62 -6.64
C GLN A 15 6.02 4.53 -7.32
N GLY A 16 5.19 5.20 -6.51
CA GLY A 16 4.14 6.11 -6.98
C GLY A 16 2.77 5.47 -7.24
N HIS A 17 2.67 4.14 -7.33
CA HIS A 17 1.41 3.44 -7.59
C HIS A 17 0.94 2.69 -6.34
N TYR A 18 -0.02 3.24 -5.60
CA TYR A 18 -0.58 2.58 -4.40
C TYR A 18 -2.05 2.89 -4.15
N THR A 19 -2.58 4.01 -4.66
CA THR A 19 -3.94 4.44 -4.37
C THR A 19 -4.99 3.44 -4.86
N GLU A 20 -4.78 2.81 -6.02
CA GLU A 20 -5.69 1.79 -6.54
C GLU A 20 -5.73 0.54 -5.67
N ASP A 21 -4.58 0.07 -5.21
CA ASP A 21 -4.48 -1.10 -4.34
C ASP A 21 -5.09 -0.82 -2.96
N VAL A 22 -4.89 0.40 -2.44
CA VAL A 22 -5.52 0.84 -1.19
C VAL A 22 -7.04 0.88 -1.33
N LEU A 23 -7.56 1.41 -2.45
CA LEU A 23 -8.99 1.40 -2.73
C LEU A 23 -9.57 -0.01 -2.78
N LYS A 24 -8.87 -0.95 -3.43
CA LYS A 24 -9.27 -2.37 -3.43
C LYS A 24 -9.34 -2.93 -2.01
N VAL A 25 -8.33 -2.67 -1.18
CA VAL A 25 -8.32 -3.13 0.23
C VAL A 25 -9.49 -2.54 1.02
N LEU A 26 -9.78 -1.25 0.86
CA LEU A 26 -10.89 -0.58 1.56
C LEU A 26 -12.25 -1.13 1.11
N ASN A 27 -12.45 -1.30 -0.19
CA ASN A 27 -13.69 -1.85 -0.76
C ASN A 27 -13.90 -3.30 -0.32
N ASN A 28 -12.86 -4.13 -0.32
CA ASN A 28 -12.94 -5.51 0.15
C ASN A 28 -13.32 -5.60 1.64
N LYS A 29 -12.96 -4.58 2.43
CA LYS A 29 -13.33 -4.48 3.85
C LYS A 29 -14.65 -3.73 4.08
N SER A 30 -15.36 -3.32 3.02
CA SER A 30 -16.56 -2.49 3.09
C SER A 30 -16.37 -1.19 3.89
N ILE A 31 -15.17 -0.61 3.83
CA ILE A 31 -14.84 0.65 4.50
C ILE A 31 -15.19 1.80 3.54
N LEU A 32 -16.29 2.48 3.85
CA LEU A 32 -16.88 3.54 3.05
C LEU A 32 -16.69 4.91 3.72
N ASN A 33 -16.89 5.97 2.95
CA ASN A 33 -16.92 7.32 3.46
C ASN A 33 -18.21 7.61 4.25
N ARG A 34 -18.33 8.83 4.80
CA ARG A 34 -19.50 9.25 5.59
C ARG A 34 -20.82 9.25 4.82
N ASN A 35 -20.76 9.31 3.49
CA ASN A 35 -21.93 9.29 2.61
C ASN A 35 -22.28 7.86 2.17
N GLY A 36 -21.54 6.85 2.62
CA GLY A 36 -21.72 5.46 2.19
C GLY A 36 -21.13 5.17 0.80
N GLU A 37 -20.22 6.01 0.30
CA GLU A 37 -19.55 5.80 -1.00
C GLU A 37 -18.10 5.36 -0.78
N PRO A 38 -17.47 4.68 -1.76
CA PRO A 38 -16.04 4.40 -1.73
C PRO A 38 -15.20 5.66 -1.49
N HIS A 39 -14.09 5.50 -0.79
CA HIS A 39 -13.11 6.57 -0.67
C HIS A 39 -12.56 6.94 -2.07
N ASN A 40 -12.06 8.16 -2.20
CA ASN A 40 -11.41 8.61 -3.44
C ASN A 40 -9.88 8.63 -3.28
N ALA A 41 -9.17 8.54 -4.41
CA ALA A 41 -7.71 8.52 -4.43
C ALA A 41 -7.09 9.80 -3.83
N GLN A 42 -7.74 10.95 -3.97
CA GLN A 42 -7.26 12.21 -3.39
C GLN A 42 -7.27 12.17 -1.86
N TYR A 43 -8.31 11.61 -1.26
CA TYR A 43 -8.44 11.47 0.18
C TYR A 43 -7.38 10.52 0.74
N ILE A 44 -7.12 9.40 0.06
CA ILE A 44 -6.02 8.49 0.39
C ILE A 44 -4.68 9.20 0.35
N ARG A 45 -4.41 10.00 -0.69
CA ARG A 45 -3.18 10.80 -0.78
C ARG A 45 -3.04 11.79 0.38
N MET A 46 -4.13 12.45 0.78
CA MET A 46 -4.10 13.37 1.93
C MET A 46 -3.79 12.63 3.25
N VAL A 47 -4.30 11.42 3.44
CA VAL A 47 -3.95 10.58 4.60
C VAL A 47 -2.49 10.15 4.54
N PHE A 48 -2.02 9.71 3.37
CA PHE A 48 -0.62 9.37 3.14
C PHE A 48 0.36 10.53 3.38
N GLN A 49 -0.07 11.76 3.07
CA GLN A 49 0.71 12.98 3.31
C GLN A 49 0.64 13.47 4.77
N GLY A 50 -0.18 12.84 5.63
CA GLY A 50 -0.40 13.28 7.02
C GLY A 50 -1.32 14.49 7.16
N VAL A 51 -1.98 14.93 6.08
CA VAL A 51 -2.91 16.08 6.07
C VAL A 51 -4.25 15.70 6.71
N ARG A 52 -4.65 14.43 6.57
CA ARG A 52 -5.89 13.89 7.14
C ARG A 52 -5.59 12.67 7.99
N GLN A 53 -6.36 12.50 9.05
CA GLN A 53 -6.30 11.34 9.93
C GLN A 53 -7.47 10.41 9.60
N ASN A 54 -7.15 9.17 9.26
CA ASN A 54 -8.12 8.11 9.06
C ASN A 54 -7.41 6.77 9.28
N SER A 55 -7.68 6.14 10.44
CA SER A 55 -7.03 4.90 10.86
C SER A 55 -7.26 3.74 9.90
N ASP A 56 -8.44 3.68 9.27
CA ASP A 56 -8.79 2.61 8.33
C ASP A 56 -7.98 2.71 7.03
N ILE A 57 -7.84 3.93 6.51
CA ILE A 57 -7.01 4.20 5.34
C ILE A 57 -5.54 3.99 5.66
N GLU A 58 -5.07 4.41 6.83
CA GLU A 58 -3.70 4.15 7.28
C GLU A 58 -3.41 2.65 7.34
N ALA A 59 -4.31 1.87 7.95
CA ALA A 59 -4.20 0.41 8.00
C ALA A 59 -4.21 -0.21 6.60
N ALA A 60 -5.05 0.30 5.68
CA ALA A 60 -5.07 -0.16 4.29
C ALA A 60 -3.76 0.18 3.54
N ILE A 61 -3.17 1.36 3.76
CA ILE A 61 -1.87 1.74 3.20
C ILE A 61 -0.78 0.77 3.67
N TRP A 62 -0.73 0.47 4.97
CA TRP A 62 0.23 -0.49 5.52
C TRP A 62 0.03 -1.90 4.98
N GLN A 63 -1.22 -2.35 4.82
CA GLN A 63 -1.52 -3.64 4.20
C GLN A 63 -0.95 -3.73 2.78
N VAL A 64 -1.14 -2.69 1.96
CA VAL A 64 -0.59 -2.66 0.59
C VAL A 64 0.93 -2.71 0.62
N ALA A 65 1.58 -2.02 1.57
CA ALA A 65 3.03 -2.04 1.70
C ALA A 65 3.57 -3.42 2.07
N ILE A 66 2.92 -4.11 3.00
CA ILE A 66 3.27 -5.47 3.41
C ILE A 66 3.15 -6.43 2.21
N ASN A 67 2.03 -6.36 1.49
CA ASN A 67 1.79 -7.22 0.33
C ASN A 67 2.84 -7.01 -0.76
N LYS A 68 3.16 -5.74 -1.09
CA LYS A 68 4.19 -5.42 -2.08
C LYS A 68 5.58 -5.88 -1.66
N LYS A 69 5.93 -5.75 -0.38
CA LYS A 69 7.21 -6.23 0.14
C LYS A 69 7.33 -7.74 0.00
N GLN A 70 6.29 -8.48 0.37
CA GLN A 70 6.25 -9.95 0.23
C GLN A 70 6.35 -10.38 -1.24
N GLU A 71 5.66 -9.69 -2.15
CA GLU A 71 5.74 -9.96 -3.58
C GLU A 71 7.17 -9.76 -4.12
N LEU A 72 7.84 -8.66 -3.75
CA LEU A 72 9.22 -8.39 -4.14
C LEU A 72 10.19 -9.46 -3.59
N GLU A 73 10.01 -9.89 -2.35
CA GLU A 73 10.81 -10.97 -1.74
C GLU A 73 10.60 -12.31 -2.46
N LEU A 74 9.36 -12.65 -2.78
CA LEU A 74 9.01 -13.86 -3.54
C LEU A 74 9.63 -13.84 -4.93
N GLN A 75 9.53 -12.71 -5.65
CA GLN A 75 10.14 -12.54 -6.97
C GLN A 75 11.66 -12.70 -6.91
N LYS A 76 12.33 -12.15 -5.88
CA LYS A 76 13.78 -12.33 -5.69
C LYS A 76 14.14 -13.81 -5.49
N LEU A 77 13.40 -14.51 -4.64
CA LEU A 77 13.64 -15.94 -4.38
C LEU A 77 13.42 -16.79 -5.64
N GLN A 78 12.36 -16.52 -6.41
CA GLN A 78 12.09 -17.20 -7.67
C GLN A 78 13.20 -16.96 -8.70
N LYS A 79 13.67 -15.70 -8.85
CA LYS A 79 14.79 -15.36 -9.74
C LYS A 79 16.07 -16.11 -9.37
N GLN A 80 16.40 -16.18 -8.08
CA GLN A 80 17.56 -16.95 -7.62
C GLN A 80 17.44 -18.43 -8.02
N LYS A 81 16.29 -19.06 -7.78
CA LYS A 81 16.05 -20.47 -8.15
C LYS A 81 16.19 -20.75 -9.64
N VAL A 82 15.80 -19.80 -10.51
CA VAL A 82 15.96 -19.92 -11.96
C VAL A 82 17.43 -19.76 -12.35
N LEU A 83 18.14 -18.80 -11.79
CA LEU A 83 19.54 -18.52 -12.10
C LEU A 83 20.51 -19.59 -11.58
N THR A 84 20.24 -20.20 -10.43
CA THR A 84 21.10 -21.25 -9.85
C THR A 84 20.90 -22.64 -10.45
N LYS A 85 19.90 -22.84 -11.34
CA LYS A 85 19.59 -24.15 -11.93
C LYS A 85 20.43 -24.52 -13.17
N ASN A 86 21.40 -23.69 -13.54
CA ASN A 86 22.27 -23.90 -14.71
C ASN A 86 23.74 -24.15 -14.33
N SER A 87 24.01 -24.94 -13.29
CA SER A 87 25.37 -25.40 -12.94
C SER A 87 25.41 -26.90 -12.71
#